data_AF-A0A7V9ISD5-F1
#
_entry.id   AF-A0A7V9ISD5-F1
#
_cell.length_a   1.000
_cell.length_b   1.000
_cell.length_c   1.000
_cell.angle_alpha   90.00
_cell.angle_beta   90.00
_cell.angle_gamma   90.00
#
_symmetry.space_group_name_H-M   'P 1'
#
loop_
_entity.id
_entity.type
_entity.pdbx_description
1 polymer ?
#
loop_
_entity_poly.entity_id
_entity_poly.type
_entity_poly.pdbx_seq_one_letter_code
_entity_poly.pdbx_strand_id
1 'polypeptide(L)'
;MATVTAVAIQRSGPAIRAALAEHGVSGQLERFEDEMRAAADELDRAGVDAVLGRWHALATMAANPLTDDEQAQVARAKAGDLAGLRARDEHGNWITL
;
A
#
# COMPACT_ATOMS: atom_id res chain seq x y z
N MET A 1 4.51 -9.98 21.31
CA MET A 1 4.23 -9.59 19.92
C MET A 1 2.76 -9.82 19.67
N ALA A 2 1.99 -8.78 19.38
CA ALA A 2 0.62 -8.95 18.91
C ALA A 2 0.66 -9.58 17.51
N THR A 3 -0.15 -10.60 17.26
CA THR A 3 -0.33 -11.14 15.91
C THR A 3 -1.09 -10.10 15.10
N VAL A 4 -0.40 -9.40 14.20
CA VAL A 4 -1.05 -8.52 13.22
C VAL A 4 -1.50 -9.40 12.05
N THR A 5 -2.81 -9.53 11.86
CA THR A 5 -3.37 -10.20 10.69
C THR A 5 -3.37 -9.20 9.54
N ALA A 6 -2.50 -9.41 8.55
CA ALA A 6 -2.49 -8.60 7.34
C ALA A 6 -3.58 -9.08 6.36
N VAL A 7 -4.37 -8.15 5.84
CA VAL A 7 -5.31 -8.40 4.75
C VAL A 7 -4.52 -8.42 3.44
N ALA A 8 -4.40 -9.61 2.85
CA ALA A 8 -3.74 -9.77 1.55
C ALA A 8 -4.70 -9.43 0.41
N ILE A 9 -4.41 -8.34 -0.29
CA ILE A 9 -5.16 -7.92 -1.49
C ILE A 9 -4.45 -8.45 -2.73
N GLN A 10 -5.18 -9.09 -3.63
CA GLN A 10 -4.65 -9.47 -4.94
C GLN A 10 -4.47 -8.22 -5.82
N ARG A 11 -3.42 -8.19 -6.64
CA ARG A 11 -3.23 -7.13 -7.65
C ARG A 11 -4.11 -7.40 -8.87
N SER A 12 -5.42 -7.33 -8.67
CA SER A 12 -6.45 -7.49 -9.71
C SER A 12 -7.51 -6.42 -9.56
N GLY A 13 -8.15 -6.04 -10.67
CA GLY A 13 -9.16 -4.99 -10.68
C GLY A 13 -10.29 -5.21 -9.67
N PRO A 14 -10.95 -6.40 -9.65
CA PRO A 14 -12.01 -6.69 -8.70
C PRO A 14 -11.58 -6.67 -7.23
N ALA A 15 -10.39 -7.19 -6.90
CA ALA A 15 -9.91 -7.22 -5.52
C ALA A 15 -9.55 -5.82 -5.01
N ILE A 16 -8.89 -5.01 -5.84
CA ILE A 16 -8.59 -3.61 -5.53
C ILE A 16 -9.89 -2.82 -5.36
N ARG A 17 -10.85 -3.00 -6.26
CA ARG A 17 -12.17 -2.36 -6.18
C ARG A 17 -12.88 -2.68 -4.86
N ALA A 18 -12.93 -3.95 -4.48
CA ALA A 18 -13.56 -4.37 -3.23
C ALA A 18 -12.89 -3.74 -2.00
N ALA A 19 -11.55 -3.76 -1.96
CA ALA A 19 -10.79 -3.17 -0.86
C ALA A 19 -10.98 -1.64 -0.77
N LEU A 20 -11.03 -0.93 -1.89
CA LEU A 20 -11.29 0.51 -1.91
C LEU A 20 -12.73 0.84 -1.49
N ALA A 21 -13.71 0.01 -1.85
CA ALA A 21 -15.09 0.17 -1.40
C ALA A 21 -15.24 -0.01 0.12
N GLU A 22 -14.47 -0.93 0.70
CA GLU A 22 -14.56 -1.26 2.14
C GLU A 22 -13.71 -0.33 3.02
N HIS A 23 -12.51 0.01 2.58
CA HIS A 23 -11.51 0.69 3.41
C HIS A 23 -10.99 2.00 2.82
N GLY A 24 -11.29 2.29 1.55
CA GLY A 24 -10.78 3.47 0.86
C GLY A 24 -11.34 4.77 1.44
N VAL A 25 -10.62 5.87 1.22
CA VAL A 25 -11.17 7.20 1.51
C VAL A 25 -12.11 7.64 0.40
N SER A 26 -13.06 8.52 0.74
CA SER A 26 -14.05 9.04 -0.21
C SER A 26 -13.42 9.52 -1.53
N GLY A 27 -13.98 9.09 -2.67
CA GLY A 27 -13.50 9.44 -4.01
C GLY A 27 -12.41 8.52 -4.57
N GLN A 28 -11.81 7.62 -3.78
CA GLN A 28 -10.76 6.73 -4.29
C GLN A 28 -11.29 5.64 -5.22
N LEU A 29 -12.44 5.06 -4.89
CA LEU A 29 -13.05 4.01 -5.69
C LEU A 29 -13.41 4.53 -7.08
N GLU A 30 -14.03 5.71 -7.14
CA GLU A 30 -14.45 6.36 -8.39
C GLU A 30 -13.23 6.68 -9.27
N ARG A 31 -12.18 7.25 -8.68
CA ARG A 31 -10.93 7.55 -9.40
C ARG A 31 -10.25 6.30 -9.93
N PHE A 32 -10.24 5.21 -9.17
CA PHE A 32 -9.70 3.94 -9.63
C PHE A 32 -10.48 3.40 -10.83
N GLU A 33 -11.82 3.42 -10.75
CA GLU A 33 -12.68 2.94 -11.83
C GLU A 33 -12.50 3.77 -13.11
N ASP A 34 -12.38 5.10 -12.98
CA ASP A 34 -12.14 6.00 -14.11
C ASP A 34 -10.77 5.78 -14.76
N GLU A 35 -9.71 5.66 -13.97
CA GLU A 35 -8.36 5.40 -14.49
C GLU A 35 -8.25 4.01 -15.15
N MET A 36 -8.92 2.99 -14.59
CA MET A 36 -8.99 1.66 -15.22
C MET A 36 -9.77 1.68 -16.53
N ARG A 37 -10.88 2.43 -16.60
CA ARG A 37 -11.66 2.57 -17.82
C ARG A 37 -10.85 3.26 -18.92
N ALA A 38 -10.20 4.38 -18.61
CA ALA A 38 -9.36 5.09 -19.55
C ALA A 38 -8.23 4.21 -20.12
N ALA A 39 -7.50 3.49 -19.25
CA ALA A 39 -6.43 2.59 -19.69
C ALA A 39 -6.94 1.41 -20.53
N ALA A 40 -8.13 0.88 -20.21
CA ALA A 40 -8.73 -0.21 -20.96
C ALA A 40 -9.24 0.24 -22.33
N ASP A 41 -9.84 1.43 -22.42
CA ASP A 41 -10.37 2.01 -23.67
C ASP A 41 -9.24 2.29 -24.68
N GLU A 42 -8.05 2.67 -24.19
CA GLU A 42 -6.85 2.85 -25.01
C GLU A 42 -6.17 1.52 -25.40
N LEU A 43 -6.67 0.38 -24.91
CA LEU A 43 -6.03 -0.94 -25.02
C LEU A 43 -4.56 -0.93 -24.56
N ASP A 44 -4.22 -0.02 -23.64
CA ASP A 44 -2.87 0.17 -23.12
C ASP A 44 -2.62 -0.79 -21.95
N ARG A 45 -2.03 -1.95 -22.27
CA ARG A 45 -1.64 -2.93 -21.26
C ARG A 45 -0.67 -2.34 -20.21
N ALA A 46 0.28 -1.51 -20.63
CA ALA A 46 1.25 -0.94 -19.69
C ALA A 46 0.57 0.06 -18.75
N GLY A 47 -0.38 0.85 -19.28
CA GLY A 47 -1.27 1.72 -18.52
C GLY A 47 -2.10 0.94 -17.50
N VAL A 48 -2.74 -0.16 -17.92
CA VAL A 48 -3.51 -1.03 -17.02
C VAL A 48 -2.61 -1.58 -15.90
N ASP A 49 -1.43 -2.10 -16.23
CA ASP A 49 -0.50 -2.64 -15.24
C ASP A 49 -0.03 -1.56 -14.25
N ALA A 50 0.19 -0.33 -14.72
CA ALA A 50 0.57 0.82 -13.89
C ALA A 50 -0.56 1.24 -12.94
N VAL A 51 -1.80 1.33 -13.44
CA VAL A 51 -2.99 1.62 -12.63
C VAL A 51 -3.16 0.55 -11.55
N LEU A 52 -3.11 -0.73 -11.92
CA LEU A 52 -3.20 -1.83 -10.96
C LEU A 52 -2.08 -1.77 -9.91
N GLY A 53 -0.86 -1.40 -10.29
CA GLY A 53 0.27 -1.29 -9.35
C GLY A 53 0.09 -0.20 -8.32
N ARG A 54 -0.25 1.01 -8.79
CA ARG A 54 -0.50 2.16 -7.90
C ARG A 54 -1.65 1.89 -6.95
N TRP A 55 -2.79 1.44 -7.48
CA TRP A 55 -4.01 1.28 -6.68
C TRP A 55 -3.96 0.04 -5.78
N HIS A 56 -3.20 -0.99 -6.14
CA HIS A 56 -2.93 -2.12 -5.24
C HIS A 56 -2.18 -1.67 -3.98
N ALA A 57 -1.17 -0.81 -4.12
CA ALA A 57 -0.45 -0.27 -2.98
C ALA A 57 -1.38 0.57 -2.08
N LEU A 58 -2.19 1.44 -2.67
CA LEU A 58 -3.15 2.28 -1.94
C LEU A 58 -4.21 1.43 -1.20
N ALA A 59 -4.82 0.47 -1.90
CA ALA A 59 -5.80 -0.44 -1.31
C ALA A 59 -5.20 -1.29 -0.17
N THR A 60 -3.95 -1.74 -0.33
CA THR A 60 -3.24 -2.49 0.71
C THR A 60 -3.01 -1.65 1.95
N MET A 61 -2.58 -0.39 1.80
CA MET A 61 -2.41 0.52 2.95
C MET A 61 -3.73 0.87 3.62
N ALA A 62 -4.81 1.04 2.85
CA ALA A 62 -6.14 1.31 3.38
C ALA A 62 -6.69 0.14 4.20
N ALA A 63 -6.52 -1.09 3.70
CA ALA A 63 -6.96 -2.31 4.38
C ALA A 63 -6.08 -2.70 5.58
N ASN A 64 -4.88 -2.14 5.68
CA ASN A 64 -3.90 -2.44 6.73
C ASN A 64 -3.39 -1.14 7.35
N PRO A 65 -4.24 -0.39 8.08
CA PRO A 65 -3.82 0.84 8.74
C PRO A 65 -2.73 0.52 9.77
N LEU A 66 -1.75 1.41 9.87
CA LEU A 66 -0.70 1.32 10.89
C LEU A 66 -1.32 1.42 12.28
N THR A 67 -0.86 0.56 13.18
CA THR A 67 -1.13 0.68 14.62
C THR A 67 -0.54 1.97 15.20
N ASP A 68 -1.00 2.38 16.38
CA ASP A 68 -0.50 3.58 17.06
C ASP A 68 1.02 3.51 17.29
N ASP A 69 1.54 2.34 17.65
CA ASP A 69 2.98 2.10 17.85
C ASP A 69 3.78 2.26 16.55
N GLU A 70 3.26 1.74 15.44
CA GLU A 70 3.88 1.89 14.12
C GLU A 70 3.83 3.33 13.62
N GLN A 71 2.71 4.03 13.84
CA GLN A 71 2.60 5.46 13.53
C GLN A 71 3.60 6.28 14.35
N ALA A 72 3.75 5.96 15.65
CA ALA A 72 4.73 6.60 16.51
C ALA A 72 6.18 6.33 16.06
N GLN A 73 6.48 5.10 15.63
CA GLN A 73 7.78 4.76 15.05
C GLN A 73 8.06 5.55 13.77
N VAL A 74 7.06 5.69 12.88
CA VAL A 74 7.19 6.51 11.66
C VAL A 74 7.42 7.98 12.01
N ALA A 75 6.74 8.52 13.02
CA ALA A 75 6.93 9.89 13.46
C ALA A 75 8.35 10.15 13.99
N ARG A 76 8.89 9.24 14.81
CA ARG A 76 10.29 9.29 15.29
C ARG A 76 11.29 9.22 14.14
N ALA A 77 11.07 8.29 13.21
CA ALA A 77 11.92 8.15 12.03
C ALA A 77 11.98 9.43 11.19
N LYS A 78 10.83 10.10 10.99
CA LYS A 78 10.76 11.40 10.31
C LYS A 78 11.51 12.51 11.06
N ALA A 79 11.63 12.41 12.39
CA ALA A 79 12.41 13.32 13.22
C ALA A 79 13.92 12.96 13.28
N GLY A 80 14.35 11.91 12.58
CA GLY A 80 15.74 11.45 12.53
C GLY A 80 16.10 10.38 13.55
N ASP A 81 15.16 9.96 14.40
CA ASP A 81 15.35 8.84 15.31
C ASP A 81 14.97 7.51 14.62
N LEU A 82 15.99 6.78 14.17
CA LEU A 82 15.84 5.52 13.45
C LEU A 82 15.89 4.29 14.38
N ALA A 83 15.98 4.48 15.70
CA ALA A 83 16.13 3.38 16.65
C ALA A 83 14.98 2.37 16.50
N GLY A 84 15.34 1.09 16.45
CA GLY A 84 14.39 -0.01 16.32
C GLY A 84 13.95 -0.33 14.88
N LEU A 85 14.30 0.51 13.89
CA LEU A 85 14.09 0.16 12.48
C LEU A 85 15.09 -0.91 12.03
N ARG A 86 14.74 -1.68 11.01
CA ARG A 86 15.65 -2.64 10.39
C ARG A 86 16.24 -2.08 9.10
N ALA A 87 17.55 -2.23 8.95
CA ALA A 87 18.27 -1.88 7.74
C ALA A 87 19.17 -3.04 7.29
N ARG A 88 19.57 -3.02 6.02
CA ARG A 88 20.61 -3.91 5.53
C ARG A 88 21.98 -3.28 5.76
N ASP A 89 22.90 -4.05 6.32
CA ASP A 89 24.31 -3.67 6.41
C ASP A 89 25.00 -3.79 5.03
N GLU A 90 26.29 -3.48 4.98
CA GLU A 90 27.12 -3.56 3.77
C GLU A 90 27.27 -4.98 3.20
N HIS A 91 26.95 -6.00 3.99
CA HIS A 91 26.96 -7.41 3.61
C HIS A 91 25.56 -7.93 3.28
N GLY A 92 24.53 -7.08 3.35
CA GLY A 92 23.14 -7.42 3.09
C GLY A 92 22.40 -8.08 4.26
N ASN A 93 23.02 -8.18 5.45
CA ASN A 93 22.37 -8.72 6.64
C ASN A 93 21.41 -7.70 7.25
N TRP A 94 20.30 -8.19 7.79
CA TRP A 94 19.35 -7.34 8.50
C TRP A 94 19.80 -7.04 9.92
N ILE A 95 20.21 -5.80 10.16
CA ILE A 95 20.50 -5.25 11.49
C ILE A 95 19.33 -4.41 12.00
N THR A 96 19.28 -4.22 13.32
CA THR A 96 18.43 -3.20 13.96
C THR A 96 19.28 -1.96 14.17
N LEU A 97 18.75 -0.81 13.76
CA LEU A 97 19.33 0.52 13.93
C LEU A 97 19.16 1.03 15.37
#